data_AF-A0A6P2BAK8-F1
#
_entry.id   AF-A0A6P2BAK8-F1
#
_cell.length_a   1.000
_cell.length_b   1.000
_cell.length_c   1.000
_cell.angle_alpha   90.00
_cell.angle_beta   90.00
_cell.angle_gamma   90.00
#
_symmetry.space_group_name_H-M   'P 1'
#
loop_
_entity.id
_entity.type
_entity.pdbx_description
1 polymer ?
#
loop_
_entity_poly.entity_id
_entity_poly.type
_entity_poly.pdbx_seq_one_letter_code
_entity_poly.pdbx_strand_id
1 'polypeptide(L)'
;MITGDLKSRVDRIWNTMWSGGISNPLSVIEQLTYLLFIKRLDELHTLRERKAARLGGAIEDPVFSKGQDRLRWSRFKDFSP
;
A
#
# COMPACT_ATOMS: atom_id res chain seq x y z
N MET A 1 -15.47 19.11 0.95
CA MET A 1 -16.17 18.55 2.12
C MET A 1 -15.91 17.05 2.16
N ILE A 2 -15.48 16.49 3.30
CA ILE A 2 -15.37 15.04 3.48
C ILE A 2 -16.79 14.46 3.58
N THR A 3 -17.10 13.42 2.82
CA THR A 3 -18.40 12.74 2.90
C THR A 3 -18.50 11.91 4.18
N GLY A 4 -19.73 11.65 4.65
CA GLY A 4 -19.95 10.81 5.83
C GLY A 4 -19.36 9.41 5.72
N ASP A 5 -19.38 8.82 4.52
CA ASP A 5 -18.79 7.50 4.24
C ASP A 5 -17.26 7.51 4.31
N LEU A 6 -16.61 8.57 3.82
CA LEU A 6 -15.16 8.68 3.91
C LEU A 6 -14.71 8.84 5.37
N LYS A 7 -15.43 9.66 6.14
CA LYS A 7 -15.17 9.83 7.57
C LYS A 7 -15.31 8.51 8.34
N SER A 8 -16.39 7.76 8.10
CA SER A 8 -16.62 6.49 8.80
C SER A 8 -15.55 5.43 8.52
N ARG A 9 -14.97 5.41 7.31
CA ARG A 9 -13.82 4.55 6.98
C ARG A 9 -12.55 4.96 7.72
N VAL A 10 -12.28 6.25 7.82
CA VAL A 10 -11.13 6.78 8.57
C VAL A 10 -11.27 6.45 10.06
N ASP A 11 -12.46 6.66 10.64
CA ASP A 11 -12.74 6.34 12.05
C ASP A 11 -12.54 4.84 12.34
N ARG A 12 -12.92 3.97 11.39
CA ARG A 12 -12.70 2.52 11.53
C ARG A 12 -11.21 2.16 11.58
N ILE A 13 -10.39 2.77 10.72
CA ILE A 13 -8.93 2.57 10.74
C ILE A 13 -8.36 2.98 12.09
N TRP A 14 -8.78 4.14 12.59
CA TRP A 14 -8.36 4.64 13.90
C TRP A 14 -8.68 3.67 15.04
N ASN A 15 -9.91 3.15 15.06
CA ASN A 15 -10.35 2.19 16.07
C ASN A 15 -9.54 0.88 16.03
N THR A 16 -9.20 0.38 14.84
CA THR A 16 -8.37 -0.82 14.68
C THR A 16 -6.94 -0.60 15.20
N MET A 17 -6.35 0.57 14.95
CA MET A 17 -4.99 0.86 15.43
C MET A 17 -4.96 0.99 16.96
N TRP A 18 -6.00 1.60 17.52
CA TRP A 18 -6.17 1.69 18.97
C TRP A 18 -6.33 0.31 19.63
N SER A 19 -7.19 -0.56 19.09
CA SER A 19 -7.36 -1.93 19.63
C SER A 19 -6.11 -2.80 19.46
N GLY A 20 -5.27 -2.51 18.45
CA GLY A 20 -3.97 -3.14 18.24
C GLY A 20 -2.83 -2.62 19.13
N GLY A 21 -3.11 -1.73 20.08
CA GLY A 21 -2.11 -1.22 21.04
C GLY A 21 -1.28 -0.03 20.54
N ILE A 22 -1.59 0.54 19.35
CA ILE A 22 -0.94 1.75 18.84
C ILE A 22 -1.77 2.95 19.31
N SER A 23 -1.44 3.46 20.50
CA SER A 23 -2.17 4.57 21.12
C SER A 23 -1.65 5.95 20.75
N ASN A 24 -0.44 6.06 20.17
CA ASN A 24 0.14 7.35 19.78
C ASN A 24 -0.36 7.79 18.38
N PRO A 25 -1.11 8.90 18.28
CA PRO A 25 -1.58 9.47 17.01
C PRO A 25 -0.51 9.64 15.93
N LEU A 26 0.69 10.08 16.32
CA LEU A 26 1.78 10.34 15.37
C LEU A 26 2.26 9.04 14.73
N SER A 27 2.40 7.99 15.55
CA SER A 27 2.76 6.65 15.07
C SER A 27 1.69 6.09 14.14
N VAL A 28 0.40 6.30 14.42
CA VAL A 28 -0.69 5.87 13.52
C VAL A 28 -0.56 6.54 12.15
N ILE A 29 -0.33 7.86 12.13
CA ILE A 29 -0.16 8.62 10.88
C ILE A 29 1.05 8.11 10.11
N GLU A 30 2.18 7.88 10.78
CA GLU A 30 3.40 7.36 10.17
C GLU A 30 3.17 5.97 9.55
N GLN A 31 2.60 5.02 10.30
CA GLN A 31 2.35 3.67 9.79
C GLN A 31 1.40 3.69 8.59
N LEU A 32 0.31 4.47 8.64
CA LEU A 32 -0.58 4.62 7.50
C LEU A 32 0.12 5.22 6.29
N THR A 33 1.00 6.20 6.51
CA THR A 33 1.77 6.82 5.43
C THR A 33 2.69 5.79 4.77
N TYR A 34 3.37 4.93 5.54
CA TYR A 34 4.18 3.85 4.97
C TYR A 34 3.37 2.86 4.15
N LEU A 35 2.19 2.43 4.65
CA LEU A 35 1.32 1.51 3.91
C LEU A 35 0.80 2.13 2.61
N LEU A 36 0.43 3.42 2.63
CA LEU A 36 0.01 4.14 1.42
C LEU A 36 1.17 4.30 0.43
N PHE A 37 2.38 4.55 0.93
CA PHE A 37 3.57 4.70 0.10
C PHE A 37 3.93 3.39 -0.62
N ILE A 38 4.02 2.27 0.11
CA ILE A 38 4.35 0.98 -0.51
C ILE A 38 3.25 0.51 -1.48
N LYS A 39 1.97 0.78 -1.17
CA LYS A 39 0.87 0.52 -2.09
C LYS A 39 1.04 1.32 -3.39
N ARG A 40 1.40 2.60 -3.29
CA ARG A 40 1.63 3.45 -4.47
C ARG A 40 2.80 2.95 -5.33
N LEU A 41 3.89 2.52 -4.70
CA LEU A 41 5.04 1.94 -5.39
C LEU A 41 4.65 0.66 -6.17
N ASP A 42 3.84 -0.20 -5.56
CA ASP A 42 3.36 -1.43 -6.20
C ASP A 42 2.42 -1.16 -7.39
N GLU A 43 1.53 -0.17 -7.26
CA GLU A 43 0.68 0.27 -8.37
C GLU A 43 1.51 0.78 -9.58
N LEU A 44 2.56 1.56 -9.31
CA LEU A 44 3.46 2.05 -10.36
C LEU A 44 4.23 0.91 -11.03
N HIS A 45 4.72 -0.05 -10.24
CA HIS A 45 5.36 -1.25 -10.80
C HIS A 45 4.39 -2.02 -11.70
N THR A 46 3.18 -2.27 -11.22
CA THR A 46 2.12 -2.97 -11.97
C THR A 46 1.77 -2.25 -13.27
N LEU A 47 1.74 -0.91 -13.26
CA LEU A 47 1.51 -0.12 -14.47
C LEU A 47 2.62 -0.34 -15.51
N ARG A 48 3.88 -0.38 -15.06
CA ARG A 48 5.05 -0.64 -15.91
C ARG A 48 5.05 -2.08 -16.46
N GLU A 49 4.69 -3.07 -15.65
CA GLU A 49 4.49 -4.46 -16.09
C GLU A 49 3.43 -4.54 -17.20
N ARG A 50 2.27 -3.88 -17.01
CA ARG A 50 1.20 -3.83 -18.03
C ARG A 50 1.62 -3.10 -19.31
N LYS A 51 2.48 -2.10 -19.23
CA LYS A 51 3.05 -1.43 -20.41
C LYS A 51 3.97 -2.40 -21.17
N ALA A 52 4.90 -3.04 -20.46
CA ALA A 52 5.85 -3.99 -21.04
C ALA A 52 5.14 -5.20 -21.70
N ALA A 53 4.13 -5.77 -21.04
CA ALA A 53 3.33 -6.87 -21.57
C ALA A 53 2.61 -6.51 -22.88
N ARG A 54 2.13 -5.26 -23.02
CA ARG A 54 1.48 -4.78 -24.25
C ARG A 54 2.46 -4.53 -25.40
N LEU A 55 3.69 -4.15 -25.08
CA LEU A 55 4.73 -3.87 -26.07
C LEU A 55 5.61 -5.08 -26.40
N GLY A 56 5.43 -6.20 -25.70
CA GLY A 56 6.21 -7.43 -25.90
C GLY A 56 7.67 -7.32 -25.39
N GLY A 57 7.94 -6.41 -24.46
CA GLY A 57 9.29 -6.11 -23.97
C GLY A 57 9.51 -6.43 -22.49
N ALA A 58 10.73 -6.19 -22.01
CA ALA A 58 11.04 -6.21 -20.59
C ALA A 58 10.50 -4.94 -19.89
N ILE A 59 10.32 -5.01 -18.57
CA ILE A 59 9.97 -3.83 -17.77
C ILE A 59 11.10 -2.79 -17.79
N GLU A 60 10.77 -1.58 -18.21
CA GLU A 60 11.66 -0.42 -18.13
C GLU A 60 11.64 0.14 -16.71
N ASP A 61 12.81 0.41 -16.12
CA ASP A 61 12.98 0.99 -14.78
C ASP A 61 12.07 0.33 -13.72
N PRO A 62 12.30 -0.95 -13.34
CA PRO A 62 11.44 -1.62 -12.38
C PRO A 62 11.56 -1.00 -10.98
N VAL A 63 10.43 -0.65 -10.35
CA VAL A 63 10.40 -0.17 -8.95
C VAL A 63 10.93 -1.22 -7.97
N PHE A 64 10.68 -2.50 -8.26
CA PHE A 64 11.10 -3.64 -7.45
C PHE A 64 11.98 -4.54 -8.30
N SER A 65 13.13 -4.93 -7.77
CA SER A 65 14.02 -5.89 -8.42
C SER A 65 13.39 -7.29 -8.46
N LYS A 66 13.87 -8.19 -9.33
CA LYS A 66 13.35 -9.57 -9.46
C LYS A 66 13.32 -10.34 -8.13
N GLY A 67 14.27 -10.10 -7.21
CA GLY A 67 14.31 -10.73 -5.88
C GLY A 67 13.46 -10.03 -4.80
N GLN A 68 12.80 -8.92 -5.14
CA GLN A 68 12.03 -8.08 -4.21
C GLN A 68 10.52 -8.22 -4.38
N ASP A 69 10.04 -9.20 -5.16
CA ASP A 69 8.60 -9.36 -5.41
C ASP A 69 7.80 -9.56 -4.09
N ARG A 70 8.37 -10.27 -3.12
CA ARG A 70 7.79 -10.44 -1.76
C ARG A 70 7.57 -9.14 -0.99
N LEU A 71 8.22 -8.04 -1.38
CA LEU A 71 8.11 -6.73 -0.75
C LEU A 71 7.00 -5.86 -1.37
N ARG A 72 6.28 -6.37 -2.38
CA ARG A 72 5.18 -5.65 -3.02
C ARG A 72 3.92 -5.76 -2.17
N TRP A 73 3.21 -4.63 -2.02
CA TRP A 73 1.95 -4.56 -1.28
C TRP A 73 0.96 -5.67 -1.68
N SER A 74 0.76 -5.88 -2.99
CA SER A 74 -0.11 -6.93 -3.54
C SER A 74 0.25 -8.35 -3.13
N ARG A 75 1.48 -8.62 -2.69
CA ARG A 75 1.93 -9.95 -2.23
C ARG A 75 1.65 -10.21 -0.76
N PHE A 76 1.80 -9.20 0.10
CA PHE A 76 1.73 -9.40 1.56
C PHE A 76 0.50 -8.76 2.22
N LYS A 77 -0.32 -7.98 1.51
CA LYS A 77 -1.48 -7.28 2.11
C LYS A 77 -2.49 -8.19 2.80
N ASP A 78 -2.52 -9.48 2.45
CA ASP A 78 -3.42 -10.49 3.00
C ASP A 78 -2.69 -11.46 3.95
N PHE A 79 -1.43 -11.18 4.31
CA PHE A 79 -0.74 -11.98 5.33
C PHE A 79 -1.47 -11.79 6.66
N SER A 80 -1.88 -12.90 7.26
CA SER A 80 -2.47 -12.85 8.60
C SER A 80 -1.42 -12.36 9.60
N PRO A 81 -1.81 -11.57 10.62
CA PRO A 81 -0.94 -11.20 11.74
C PRO A 81 -0.45 -12.42 12.51
#